data_AF-A0A1Y3F089-F1
#
_entry.id   AF-A0A1Y3F089-F1
#
_cell.length_a   1.000
_cell.length_b   1.000
_cell.length_c   1.000
_cell.angle_alpha   90.00
_cell.angle_beta   90.00
_cell.angle_gamma   90.00
#
_symmetry.space_group_name_H-M   'P 1'
#
loop_
_entity.id
_entity.type
_entity.pdbx_description
1 polymer ?
#
loop_
_entity_poly.entity_id
_entity_poly.type
_entity_poly.pdbx_seq_one_letter_code
_entity_poly.pdbx_strand_id
1 'polypeptide(L)'
;CCLELVGEDAIVKAALNNNCNLQYAWSWSSDFRSSAVNIDAVKRIFEWIIEKLSIKAVEYQFLLAVPSRIPEAALIEMVRILLFDFDAAAVSVARQ
;
A
#
# COMPACT_ATOMS: atom_id res chain seq x y z
N CYS A 1 15.73 16.90 -4.85
CA CYS A 1 14.80 15.76 -5.00
C CYS A 1 15.38 14.55 -4.29
N CYS A 2 14.99 14.29 -3.04
CA CYS A 2 15.17 12.94 -2.51
C CYS A 2 14.13 12.09 -3.22
N LEU A 3 14.58 11.12 -4.03
CA LEU A 3 13.69 10.11 -4.58
C LEU A 3 13.00 9.42 -3.40
N GLU A 4 11.66 9.45 -3.37
CA GLU A 4 10.90 8.63 -2.44
C GLU A 4 11.06 7.17 -2.86
N LEU A 5 11.88 6.45 -2.10
CA LEU A 5 12.13 5.02 -2.31
C LEU A 5 10.99 4.22 -1.66
N VAL A 6 10.66 3.09 -2.29
CA VAL A 6 9.63 2.15 -1.83
C VAL A 6 10.19 0.73 -1.87
N GLY A 7 9.63 -0.16 -1.06
CA GLY A 7 10.04 -1.56 -1.00
C GLY A 7 11.42 -1.74 -0.37
N GLU A 8 12.18 -2.71 -0.89
CA GLU A 8 13.48 -3.09 -0.34
C GLU A 8 14.51 -1.96 -0.42
N ASP A 9 14.46 -1.14 -1.46
CA ASP A 9 15.38 -0.02 -1.66
C ASP A 9 15.25 1.03 -0.55
N ALA A 10 14.03 1.28 -0.07
CA ALA A 10 13.79 2.17 1.06
C ALA A 10 14.43 1.64 2.35
N ILE A 11 14.35 0.33 2.57
CA ILE A 11 14.92 -0.36 3.74
C ILE A 11 16.44 -0.30 3.69
N VAL A 12 17.04 -0.67 2.54
CA VAL A 12 18.50 -0.63 2.35
C VAL A 12 19.02 0.79 2.56
N LYS A 13 18.34 1.80 2.01
CA LYS A 13 18.76 3.19 2.16
C LYS A 13 18.68 3.67 3.61
N ALA A 14 17.60 3.33 4.32
CA ALA A 14 17.44 3.67 5.73
C ALA A 14 18.50 2.98 6.61
N ALA A 15 18.89 1.74 6.28
CA ALA A 15 19.94 1.01 7.00
C ALA A 15 21.35 1.62 6.79
N LEU A 16 21.60 2.20 5.61
CA LEU A 16 22.89 2.80 5.26
C LEU A 16 23.01 4.29 5.66
N ASN A 17 21.89 4.97 5.91
CA ASN A 17 21.86 6.39 6.24
C ASN A 17 20.83 6.69 7.34
N ASN A 18 21.34 6.94 8.55
CA ASN A 18 20.51 7.24 9.73
C ASN A 18 19.70 8.54 9.61
N ASN A 19 19.99 9.40 8.62
CA ASN A 19 19.20 10.60 8.36
C ASN A 19 17.98 10.33 7.46
N CYS A 20 17.81 9.10 6.95
CA CYS A 20 16.62 8.72 6.21
C CYS A 20 15.53 8.24 7.17
N ASN A 21 14.38 8.92 7.16
CA ASN A 21 13.23 8.52 7.97
C ASN A 21 12.43 7.44 7.22
N LEU A 22 12.44 6.22 7.73
CA LEU A 22 11.64 5.13 7.18
C LEU A 22 10.19 5.26 7.66
N GLN A 23 9.27 5.45 6.72
CA GLN A 23 7.84 5.50 7.01
C GLN A 23 7.18 4.17 6.64
N TYR A 24 6.28 3.72 7.51
CA TYR A 24 5.47 2.54 7.26
C TYR A 24 4.07 3.01 6.89
N ALA A 25 3.60 2.64 5.70
CA ALA A 25 2.22 2.91 5.26
C ALA A 25 1.18 2.30 6.21
N TRP A 26 1.59 1.18 6.83
CA TRP A 26 0.85 0.46 7.85
C TRP A 26 1.83 -0.04 8.91
N SER A 27 1.58 0.21 10.18
CA SER A 27 2.41 -0.32 11.27
C SER A 27 1.55 -0.98 12.35
N TRP A 28 2.11 -2.04 12.95
CA TRP A 28 1.61 -2.84 14.08
C TRP A 28 0.67 -4.00 13.75
N SER A 29 1.19 -5.20 14.03
CA SER A 29 0.61 -6.52 13.82
C SER A 29 -0.37 -6.98 14.91
N SER A 30 -0.65 -6.17 15.92
CA SER A 30 -1.46 -6.58 17.08
C SER A 30 -2.81 -5.86 17.23
N ASP A 31 -2.96 -4.64 16.73
CA ASP A 31 -4.26 -3.96 16.74
C ASP A 31 -4.47 -3.07 15.51
N PHE A 32 -4.95 -3.70 14.44
CA PHE A 32 -5.36 -3.02 13.22
C PHE A 32 -6.46 -1.97 13.45
N ARG A 33 -7.15 -1.96 14.60
CA ARG A 33 -8.32 -1.11 14.87
C ARG A 33 -8.01 0.39 14.98
N SER A 34 -6.76 0.78 15.22
CA SER A 34 -6.39 2.17 15.56
C SER A 34 -5.40 2.84 14.61
N SER A 35 -4.92 2.17 13.56
CA SER A 35 -3.85 2.74 12.74
C SER A 35 -4.38 3.80 11.77
N ALA A 36 -3.89 5.04 11.92
CA ALA A 36 -3.96 6.03 10.86
C ALA A 36 -3.18 5.50 9.66
N VAL A 37 -3.89 5.09 8.60
CA VAL A 37 -3.27 4.65 7.36
C VAL A 37 -2.70 5.87 6.66
N ASN A 38 -1.41 5.82 6.32
CA ASN A 38 -0.84 6.84 5.45
C ASN A 38 -1.23 6.51 4.01
N ILE A 39 -2.34 7.12 3.55
CA ILE A 39 -2.93 6.87 2.23
C ILE A 39 -1.95 7.14 1.09
N ASP A 40 -1.17 8.23 1.17
CA ASP A 40 -0.19 8.56 0.14
C ASP A 40 0.90 7.49 0.05
N ALA A 41 1.35 6.98 1.19
CA ALA A 41 2.30 5.86 1.22
C ALA A 41 1.70 4.57 0.64
N VAL A 42 0.40 4.29 0.89
CA VAL A 42 -0.30 3.14 0.29
C VAL A 42 -0.37 3.28 -1.23
N LYS A 43 -0.75 4.45 -1.75
CA LYS A 43 -0.77 4.71 -3.20
C LYS A 43 0.59 4.47 -3.82
N ARG A 44 1.65 5.01 -3.21
CA ARG A 44 3.01 4.84 -3.71
C ARG A 44 3.45 3.37 -3.72
N ILE A 45 3.03 2.58 -2.74
CA ILE A 45 3.25 1.12 -2.72
C ILE A 45 2.52 0.44 -3.87
N PHE A 46 1.25 0.78 -4.13
CA PHE A 46 0.51 0.20 -5.26
C PHE A 46 1.11 0.60 -6.61
N GLU A 47 1.49 1.87 -6.81
CA GLU A 47 2.25 2.32 -7.99
C GLU A 47 3.50 1.48 -8.17
N TRP A 48 4.31 1.34 -7.12
CA TRP A 48 5.55 0.58 -7.17
C TRP A 48 5.30 -0.89 -7.53
N ILE A 49 4.28 -1.55 -6.95
CA ILE A 49 3.92 -2.95 -7.27
C ILE A 49 3.53 -3.08 -8.76
N ILE A 50 2.65 -2.19 -9.25
CA ILE A 50 2.16 -2.22 -10.63
C ILE A 50 3.31 -2.00 -11.62
N GLU A 51 4.19 -1.04 -11.34
CA GLU A 51 5.39 -0.76 -12.13
C GLU A 51 6.35 -1.97 -12.13
N LYS A 52 6.64 -2.55 -10.96
CA LYS A 52 7.50 -3.73 -10.80
C LYS A 52 6.98 -4.93 -11.57
N LEU A 53 5.67 -5.15 -11.55
CA LEU A 53 5.02 -6.24 -12.27
C LEU A 53 4.82 -5.92 -13.76
N SER A 54 5.02 -4.67 -14.17
CA SER A 54 4.80 -4.20 -15.55
C SER A 54 3.39 -4.50 -16.07
N ILE A 55 2.39 -4.36 -15.19
CA ILE A 55 0.98 -4.57 -15.51
C ILE A 55 0.26 -3.23 -15.71
N LYS A 56 -0.89 -3.26 -16.39
CA LYS A 56 -1.79 -2.11 -16.49
C LYS A 56 -3.03 -2.39 -15.67
N ALA A 57 -3.19 -1.73 -14.53
CA ALA A 57 -4.28 -2.03 -13.59
C ALA A 57 -5.68 -2.10 -14.23
N VAL A 58 -5.97 -1.26 -15.22
CA VAL A 58 -7.20 -1.28 -16.05
C VAL A 58 -7.55 -2.61 -16.72
N GLU A 59 -6.55 -3.44 -17.00
CA GLU A 59 -6.72 -4.73 -17.66
C GLU A 59 -6.88 -5.89 -16.66
N TYR A 60 -6.71 -5.63 -15.34
CA TYR A 60 -6.64 -6.67 -14.31
C TYR A 60 -7.65 -6.46 -13.18
N GLN A 61 -7.99 -7.57 -12.53
CA GLN A 61 -8.75 -7.58 -11.29
C GLN A 61 -7.80 -7.86 -10.12
N PHE A 62 -8.00 -7.18 -9.00
CA PHE A 62 -7.17 -7.33 -7.82
C PHE A 62 -7.89 -8.10 -6.71
N LEU A 63 -7.16 -8.97 -6.03
CA LEU A 63 -7.59 -9.60 -4.77
C LEU A 63 -6.82 -8.95 -3.62
N LEU A 64 -7.50 -8.15 -2.81
CA LEU A 64 -6.94 -7.53 -1.62
C LEU A 64 -7.12 -8.47 -0.42
N ALA A 65 -6.05 -9.12 0.00
CA ALA A 65 -6.01 -9.89 1.24
C ALA A 65 -5.76 -8.95 2.42
N VAL A 66 -6.68 -8.94 3.39
CA VAL A 66 -6.62 -8.07 4.58
C VAL A 66 -6.84 -8.87 5.85
N PRO A 67 -6.37 -8.39 7.01
CA PRO A 67 -6.69 -8.99 8.29
C PRO A 67 -8.20 -9.03 8.56
N SER A 68 -8.64 -10.06 9.30
CA SER A 68 -10.02 -10.25 9.74
C SER A 68 -10.58 -9.06 10.52
N ARG A 69 -9.72 -8.36 11.25
CA ARG A 69 -10.04 -7.12 11.96
C ARG A 69 -9.29 -5.97 11.30
N ILE A 70 -10.02 -5.11 10.61
CA ILE A 70 -9.50 -3.90 9.96
C ILE A 70 -10.57 -2.80 10.06
N PRO A 71 -10.20 -1.52 10.26
CA PRO A 71 -11.15 -0.41 10.24
C PRO A 71 -11.82 -0.36 8.88
N GLU A 72 -13.15 -0.32 8.87
CA GLU A 72 -13.93 -0.32 7.63
C GLU A 72 -13.55 0.86 6.72
N ALA A 73 -13.35 2.04 7.30
CA ALA A 73 -12.89 3.23 6.57
C ALA A 73 -11.54 3.01 5.85
N ALA A 74 -10.60 2.33 6.49
CA ALA A 74 -9.30 2.01 5.87
C ALA A 74 -9.45 1.03 4.71
N LEU A 75 -10.29 0.01 4.87
CA LEU A 75 -10.58 -0.95 3.80
C LEU A 75 -11.27 -0.26 2.61
N ILE A 76 -12.27 0.57 2.87
CA ILE A 76 -12.98 1.33 1.84
C ILE A 76 -12.01 2.21 1.07
N GLU A 77 -11.11 2.92 1.74
CA GLU A 77 -10.12 3.76 1.07
C GLU A 77 -9.17 2.94 0.20
N MET A 78 -8.67 1.80 0.66
CA MET A 78 -7.81 0.94 -0.17
C MET A 78 -8.52 0.44 -1.44
N VAL A 79 -9.79 0.04 -1.30
CA VAL A 79 -10.61 -0.37 -2.46
C VAL A 79 -10.86 0.80 -3.40
N ARG A 80 -11.16 1.99 -2.85
CA ARG A 80 -11.37 3.23 -3.62
C ARG A 80 -10.13 3.59 -4.43
N ILE A 81 -8.96 3.54 -3.81
CA ILE A 81 -7.67 3.81 -4.48
C ILE A 81 -7.50 2.88 -5.67
N LEU A 82 -7.62 1.56 -5.47
CA LEU A 82 -7.44 0.61 -6.57
C LEU A 82 -8.45 0.81 -7.71
N LEU A 83 -9.73 1.04 -7.38
CA LEU A 83 -10.78 1.22 -8.39
C LEU A 83 -10.71 2.56 -9.13
N PHE A 84 -10.36 3.65 -8.46
CA PHE A 84 -10.53 5.00 -9.02
C PHE A 84 -9.21 5.75 -9.26
N ASP A 85 -8.16 5.47 -8.49
CA ASP A 85 -6.85 6.10 -8.73
C ASP A 85 -6.01 5.27 -9.70
N PHE A 86 -6.20 3.94 -9.70
CA PHE A 86 -5.52 3.01 -10.60
C PHE A 86 -6.43 2.42 -11.69
N ASP A 87 -7.70 2.81 -11.71
CA ASP A 87 -8.70 2.34 -12.67
C ASP A 87 -8.80 0.79 -12.75
N ALA A 88 -8.59 0.08 -11.65
CA ALA A 88 -8.67 -1.39 -11.64
C ALA A 88 -10.04 -1.87 -12.15
N ALA A 89 -10.05 -2.93 -12.98
CA ALA A 89 -11.29 -3.46 -13.55
C ALA A 89 -12.26 -3.99 -12.47
N ALA A 90 -11.72 -4.59 -11.41
CA ALA A 90 -12.46 -4.98 -10.23
C ALA A 90 -11.53 -5.19 -9.02
N VAL A 91 -12.08 -5.10 -7.82
CA VAL A 91 -11.38 -5.41 -6.57
C VAL A 91 -12.24 -6.36 -5.74
N SER A 92 -11.70 -7.53 -5.42
CA SER A 92 -12.26 -8.46 -4.44
C SER A 92 -11.50 -8.37 -3.13
N VAL A 93 -12.17 -8.54 -1.99
CA VAL A 93 -11.54 -8.50 -0.67
C VAL A 93 -11.63 -9.88 -0.01
N ALA A 94 -10.49 -10.41 0.44
CA ALA A 94 -10.42 -11.62 1.24
C ALA A 94 -9.93 -11.28 2.65
N ARG A 95 -10.72 -11.61 3.67
CA ARG A 95 -10.35 -11.42 5.08
C ARG A 95 -9.69 -12.68 5.62
N GLN A 96 -8.53 -12.54 6.29
CA GLN A 96 -7.74 -13.65 6.84
C GLN A 96 -7.57 -13.53 8.37
#